data_AF-A0A1D9HAI7-F1
#
_entry.id   AF-A0A1D9HAI7-F1
#
_cell.length_a   1.000
_cell.length_b   1.000
_cell.length_c   1.000
_cell.angle_alpha   90.00
_cell.angle_beta   90.00
_cell.angle_gamma   90.00
#
_symmetry.space_group_name_H-M   'P 1'
#
loop_
_entity.id
_entity.type
_entity.pdbx_description
1 polymer ?
#
loop_
_entity_poly.entity_id
_entity_poly.type
_entity_poly.pdbx_seq_one_letter_code
_entity_poly.pdbx_strand_id
1 'polypeptide(L)'
;MKLDQLRALAAVADTGSMQEASRRGHPLAGARSVRELLDADWLTLDPLADAQSPFHALFAASGLAAPARVIECASMSRAFELCWRSETLVPLSGEARRRPFRSPFITQTMAFPEVREPVPDRAISLLTHFHDALIPLGAACWVALAEGFLAAAG
;
A
#
# COMPACT_ATOMS: atom_id res chain seq x y z
N MET A 1 -7.58 -17.78 7.71
CA MET A 1 -7.09 -16.96 6.59
C MET A 1 -7.42 -17.71 5.30
N LYS A 2 -8.13 -17.09 4.35
CA LYS A 2 -8.58 -17.77 3.12
C LYS A 2 -7.44 -17.87 2.10
N LEU A 3 -7.40 -18.91 1.26
CA LEU A 3 -6.36 -19.14 0.23
C LEU A 3 -6.13 -17.92 -0.69
N ASP A 4 -7.19 -17.15 -0.97
CA ASP A 4 -7.12 -15.92 -1.77
C ASP A 4 -6.33 -14.80 -1.08
N GLN A 5 -6.30 -14.76 0.26
CA GLN A 5 -5.48 -13.81 1.01
C GLN A 5 -3.99 -14.16 0.95
N LEU A 6 -3.64 -15.44 0.79
CA LEU A 6 -2.25 -15.86 0.67
C LEU A 6 -1.67 -15.54 -0.70
N ARG A 7 -2.44 -15.81 -1.76
CA ARG A 7 -2.14 -15.31 -3.11
C ARG A 7 -2.08 -13.78 -3.14
N ALA A 8 -2.76 -13.12 -2.19
CA ALA A 8 -2.66 -11.69 -1.96
C ALA A 8 -1.33 -11.19 -1.50
N LEU A 9 -0.87 -11.75 -0.40
CA LEU A 9 0.42 -11.40 0.14
C LEU A 9 1.55 -11.69 -0.86
N ALA A 10 1.45 -12.78 -1.62
CA ALA A 10 2.43 -13.13 -2.64
C ALA A 10 2.50 -12.12 -3.80
N ALA A 11 1.37 -11.77 -4.43
CA ALA A 11 1.37 -10.82 -5.54
C ALA A 11 1.72 -9.37 -5.12
N VAL A 12 1.43 -8.98 -3.87
CA VAL A 12 1.90 -7.69 -3.33
C VAL A 12 3.41 -7.67 -3.11
N ALA A 13 4.04 -8.84 -2.94
CA ALA A 13 5.48 -8.96 -2.79
C ALA A 13 6.25 -8.67 -4.09
N ASP A 14 5.65 -8.92 -5.26
CA ASP A 14 6.33 -8.80 -6.56
C ASP A 14 6.46 -7.37 -7.07
N THR A 15 5.59 -6.47 -6.58
CA THR A 15 5.43 -5.16 -7.23
C THR A 15 5.55 -3.98 -6.30
N GLY A 16 5.42 -4.15 -4.98
CA GLY A 16 5.88 -3.20 -3.95
C GLY A 16 5.41 -1.73 -4.04
N SER A 17 4.58 -1.38 -5.01
CA SER A 17 4.47 0.01 -5.46
C SER A 17 3.44 0.75 -4.62
N MET A 18 3.85 1.73 -3.82
CA MET A 18 2.93 2.59 -3.08
C MET A 18 2.53 3.81 -3.91
N GLN A 19 1.25 3.91 -4.25
CA GLN A 19 0.69 4.96 -5.08
C GLN A 19 -0.27 5.82 -4.28
N GLU A 20 -0.46 7.04 -4.74
CA GLU A 20 -1.48 7.94 -4.26
C GLU A 20 -2.86 7.46 -4.71
N ALA A 21 -3.81 7.48 -3.78
CA ALA A 21 -5.20 7.25 -4.08
C ALA A 21 -6.07 8.33 -3.43
N SER A 22 -7.19 8.64 -4.06
CA SER A 22 -8.21 9.54 -3.57
C SER A 22 -9.59 8.96 -3.84
N ARG A 23 -10.64 9.59 -3.31
CA ARG A 23 -12.00 9.37 -3.83
C ARG A 23 -12.07 9.73 -5.32
N ARG A 24 -12.96 9.07 -6.05
CA ARG A 24 -13.34 9.52 -7.40
C ARG A 24 -13.86 10.96 -7.38
N GLY A 25 -13.51 11.73 -8.42
CA GLY A 25 -13.87 13.13 -8.55
C GLY A 25 -13.11 14.07 -7.62
N HIS A 26 -12.00 13.63 -7.03
CA HIS A 26 -11.11 14.50 -6.28
C HIS A 26 -10.49 15.55 -7.22
N PRO A 27 -10.35 16.83 -6.80
CA PRO A 27 -9.76 17.89 -7.64
C PRO A 27 -8.36 17.57 -8.17
N LEU A 28 -7.55 16.89 -7.36
CA LEU A 28 -6.19 16.45 -7.70
C LEU A 28 -6.13 15.09 -8.41
N ALA A 29 -7.25 14.49 -8.82
CA ALA A 29 -7.23 13.22 -9.55
C ALA A 29 -6.47 13.31 -10.89
N GLY A 30 -6.35 14.53 -11.45
CA GLY A 30 -5.59 14.83 -12.65
C GLY A 30 -4.10 15.11 -12.42
N ALA A 31 -3.62 15.09 -11.18
CA ALA A 31 -2.22 15.40 -10.90
C ALA A 31 -1.26 14.46 -11.65
N ARG A 32 -0.10 15.00 -12.02
CA ARG A 32 0.95 14.27 -12.75
C ARG A 32 2.30 14.28 -12.04
N SER A 33 2.37 14.92 -10.88
CA SER A 33 3.55 14.99 -10.04
C SER A 33 3.20 14.89 -8.56
N VAL A 34 4.04 14.22 -7.76
CA VAL A 34 3.94 14.20 -6.29
C VAL A 34 4.00 15.61 -5.73
N ARG A 35 4.73 16.52 -6.40
CA ARG A 35 4.85 17.92 -6.00
C ARG A 35 3.51 18.65 -6.04
N GLU A 36 2.63 18.32 -6.99
CA GLU A 36 1.28 18.89 -7.08
C GLU A 36 0.37 18.45 -5.92
N LEU A 37 0.78 17.43 -5.18
CA LEU A 37 0.00 16.83 -4.09
C LEU A 37 0.47 17.26 -2.70
N LEU A 38 1.53 18.08 -2.59
CA LEU A 38 2.14 18.48 -1.32
C LEU A 38 1.19 19.26 -0.40
N ASP A 39 0.33 20.10 -1.00
CA ASP A 39 -0.59 20.96 -0.24
C ASP A 39 -1.93 20.29 0.08
N ALA A 40 -2.12 19.04 -0.36
CA ALA A 40 -3.33 18.27 -0.10
C ALA A 40 -3.42 17.81 1.37
N ASP A 41 -4.62 17.39 1.78
CA ASP A 41 -4.78 16.61 3.01
C ASP A 41 -4.41 15.15 2.75
N TRP A 42 -3.69 14.54 3.68
CA TRP A 42 -3.27 13.16 3.58
C TRP A 42 -3.78 12.31 4.74
N LEU A 43 -4.04 11.04 4.44
CA LEU A 43 -4.20 9.97 5.41
C LEU A 43 -2.97 9.07 5.29
N THR A 44 -2.43 8.62 6.41
CA THR A 44 -1.42 7.56 6.46
C THR A 44 -1.89 6.40 7.31
N LEU A 45 -1.56 5.18 6.88
CA LEU A 45 -1.78 3.96 7.64
C LEU A 45 -0.59 3.63 8.55
N ASP A 46 0.58 4.16 8.18
CA ASP A 46 1.82 3.98 8.92
C ASP A 46 1.95 5.06 10.01
N PRO A 47 2.67 4.78 11.11
CA PRO A 47 3.00 5.80 12.10
C PRO A 47 3.69 7.01 11.46
N LEU A 48 3.16 8.20 11.66
CA LEU A 48 3.67 9.42 11.04
C LEU A 48 5.11 9.75 11.49
N ALA A 49 5.47 9.35 12.71
CA ALA A 49 6.82 9.51 13.25
C ALA A 49 7.85 8.58 12.61
N ASP A 50 7.43 7.52 11.91
CA ASP A 50 8.35 6.62 11.21
C ASP A 50 8.77 7.21 9.87
N ALA A 51 9.92 7.89 9.86
CA ALA A 51 10.52 8.47 8.66
C ALA A 51 10.94 7.43 7.61
N GLN A 52 10.98 6.13 7.96
CA GLN A 52 11.24 5.04 7.03
C GLN A 52 9.95 4.41 6.48
N SER A 53 8.79 4.92 6.89
CA SER A 53 7.51 4.40 6.41
C SER A 53 7.31 4.69 4.92
N PRO A 54 6.49 3.86 4.25
CA PRO A 54 6.16 4.07 2.84
C PRO A 54 5.54 5.43 2.53
N PHE A 55 4.79 6.02 3.46
CA PHE A 55 4.26 7.38 3.32
C PHE A 55 5.38 8.40 3.11
N HIS A 56 6.44 8.39 3.94
CA HIS A 56 7.58 9.30 3.78
C HIS A 56 8.41 8.97 2.53
N ALA A 57 8.59 7.69 2.23
CA ALA A 57 9.33 7.24 1.04
C ALA A 57 8.77 7.78 -0.27
N LEU A 58 7.44 7.93 -0.36
CA LEU A 58 6.73 8.48 -1.52
C LEU A 58 7.25 9.88 -1.91
N PHE A 59 7.51 10.74 -0.93
CA PHE A 59 8.00 12.10 -1.15
C PHE A 59 9.53 12.15 -1.23
N ALA A 60 10.20 11.37 -0.38
CA ALA A 60 11.66 11.33 -0.30
C ALA A 60 12.32 10.89 -1.62
N ALA A 61 11.68 9.99 -2.38
CA ALA A 61 12.15 9.56 -3.70
C ALA A 61 12.31 10.73 -4.69
N SER A 62 11.58 11.82 -4.46
CA SER A 62 11.61 13.05 -5.27
C SER A 62 12.37 14.20 -4.60
N GLY A 63 13.07 13.93 -3.49
CA GLY A 63 13.76 14.94 -2.68
C GLY A 63 12.82 15.90 -1.96
N LEU A 64 11.55 15.50 -1.75
CA LEU A 64 10.53 16.32 -1.10
C LEU A 64 10.39 15.92 0.37
N ALA A 65 10.07 16.90 1.22
CA ALA A 65 9.59 16.63 2.56
C ALA A 65 8.15 16.09 2.50
N ALA A 66 7.76 15.29 3.50
CA ALA A 66 6.39 14.85 3.63
C ALA A 66 5.43 16.05 3.81
N PRO A 67 4.17 15.93 3.34
CA PRO A 67 3.13 16.94 3.53
C PRO A 67 2.94 17.33 5.00
N ALA A 68 2.58 18.58 5.26
CA ALA A 68 2.34 19.06 6.62
C ALA A 68 0.97 18.64 7.18
N ARG A 69 0.00 18.36 6.30
CA ARG A 69 -1.40 18.08 6.66
C ARG A 69 -1.69 16.59 6.55
N VAL A 70 -1.37 15.86 7.61
CA VAL A 70 -1.47 14.39 7.63
C VAL A 70 -2.28 13.91 8.82
N ILE A 71 -3.23 13.04 8.55
CA ILE A 71 -4.04 12.32 9.54
C ILE A 71 -3.50 10.90 9.62
N GLU A 72 -2.98 10.52 10.78
CA GLU A 72 -2.60 9.13 11.07
C GLU A 72 -3.86 8.31 11.38
N CYS A 73 -4.04 7.20 10.66
CA CYS A 73 -5.15 6.27 10.86
C CYS A 73 -4.70 4.82 10.59
N ALA A 74 -4.23 4.13 11.63
CA ALA A 74 -3.79 2.73 11.52
C ALA A 74 -4.90 1.73 11.11
N SER A 75 -6.17 2.15 11.08
CA SER A 75 -7.28 1.32 10.60
C SER A 75 -7.52 1.52 9.11
N MET A 76 -7.18 0.51 8.31
CA MET A 76 -7.40 0.50 6.85
C MET A 76 -8.86 0.80 6.46
N SER A 77 -9.82 0.15 7.11
CA SER A 77 -11.25 0.34 6.79
C SER A 77 -11.73 1.76 7.09
N ARG A 78 -11.27 2.34 8.20
CA ARG A 78 -11.62 3.71 8.59
C ARG A 78 -10.92 4.76 7.72
N ALA A 79 -9.67 4.52 7.35
CA ALA A 79 -8.94 5.36 6.40
C ALA A 79 -9.65 5.41 5.05
N PHE A 80 -10.14 4.26 4.55
CA PHE A 80 -10.95 4.23 3.34
C PHE A 80 -12.29 4.95 3.47
N GLU A 81 -12.98 4.78 4.59
CA GLU A 81 -14.24 5.50 4.85
C GLU A 81 -14.00 7.01 4.88
N LEU A 82 -12.95 7.47 5.55
CA LEU A 82 -12.55 8.88 5.61
C LEU A 82 -12.17 9.41 4.23
N CYS A 83 -11.31 8.69 3.49
CA CYS A 83 -10.91 9.09 2.15
C CYS A 83 -12.10 9.18 1.19
N TRP A 84 -13.04 8.24 1.29
CA TRP A 84 -14.27 8.28 0.50
C TRP A 84 -15.17 9.47 0.83
N ARG A 85 -15.19 9.91 2.10
CA ARG A 85 -16.07 10.98 2.60
C ARG A 85 -15.41 12.36 2.67
N SER A 86 -14.14 12.49 2.30
CA SER A 86 -13.40 13.75 2.39
C SER A 86 -12.49 13.96 1.17
N GLU A 87 -11.76 15.07 1.14
CA GLU A 87 -10.81 15.42 0.06
C GLU A 87 -9.37 15.11 0.48
N THR A 88 -9.16 13.89 1.02
CA THR A 88 -7.84 13.40 1.42
C THR A 88 -7.26 12.45 0.39
N LEU A 89 -5.94 12.47 0.24
CA LEU A 89 -5.16 11.42 -0.41
C LEU A 89 -4.75 10.35 0.59
N VAL A 90 -4.55 9.12 0.14
CA VAL A 90 -4.06 7.99 0.95
C VAL A 90 -3.06 7.18 0.13
N PRO A 91 -1.89 6.81 0.69
CA PRO A 91 -0.96 5.92 0.03
C PRO A 91 -1.52 4.50 0.07
N LEU A 92 -1.64 3.85 -1.08
CA LEU A 92 -2.11 2.48 -1.23
C LEU A 92 -1.15 1.67 -2.09
N SER A 93 -1.11 0.36 -1.89
CA SER A 93 -0.42 -0.51 -2.83
C SER A 93 -1.11 -0.47 -4.21
N GLY A 94 -0.32 -0.30 -5.27
CA GLY A 94 -0.76 -0.38 -6.67
C GLY A 94 -1.45 -1.71 -7.00
N GLU A 95 -1.16 -2.76 -6.23
CA GLU A 95 -1.82 -4.05 -6.36
C GLU A 95 -3.31 -4.03 -6.01
N ALA A 96 -3.76 -3.03 -5.25
CA ALA A 96 -5.20 -2.79 -5.04
C ALA A 96 -5.97 -2.55 -6.36
N ARG A 97 -5.26 -2.19 -7.45
CA ARG A 97 -5.81 -2.00 -8.80
C ARG A 97 -5.81 -3.29 -9.63
N ARG A 98 -4.96 -4.27 -9.29
CA ARG A 98 -4.70 -5.49 -10.08
C ARG A 98 -5.47 -6.69 -9.53
N ARG A 99 -5.69 -7.69 -10.38
CA ARG A 99 -6.26 -8.96 -9.90
C ARG A 99 -5.19 -9.75 -9.15
N PRO A 100 -5.55 -10.52 -8.10
CA PRO A 100 -6.90 -10.69 -7.57
C PRO A 100 -7.37 -9.65 -6.52
N PHE A 101 -6.58 -8.64 -6.13
CA PHE A 101 -6.96 -7.67 -5.07
C PHE A 101 -7.90 -6.56 -5.50
N ARG A 102 -8.23 -6.52 -6.79
CA ARG A 102 -9.18 -5.61 -7.41
C ARG A 102 -10.57 -5.81 -6.80
N SER A 103 -10.85 -5.09 -5.72
CA SER A 103 -12.16 -5.02 -5.08
C SER A 103 -13.09 -4.08 -5.86
N PRO A 104 -14.39 -4.42 -6.01
CA PRO A 104 -15.39 -3.51 -6.57
C PRO A 104 -15.36 -2.15 -5.88
N PHE A 105 -15.21 -2.13 -4.54
CA PHE A 105 -15.08 -0.91 -3.76
C PHE A 105 -13.96 -0.03 -4.32
N ILE A 106 -12.70 -0.46 -4.28
CA ILE A 106 -11.56 0.32 -4.80
C ILE A 106 -11.80 0.79 -6.24
N THR A 107 -12.28 -0.11 -7.10
CA THR A 107 -12.49 0.22 -8.52
C THR A 107 -13.69 1.10 -8.80
N GLN A 108 -14.61 1.31 -7.86
CA GLN A 108 -15.80 2.16 -8.01
C GLN A 108 -15.68 3.44 -7.19
N THR A 109 -14.94 3.43 -6.08
CA THR A 109 -14.86 4.55 -5.14
C THR A 109 -13.55 5.32 -5.24
N MET A 110 -12.45 4.67 -5.64
CA MET A 110 -11.12 5.28 -5.60
C MET A 110 -10.60 5.65 -7.00
N ALA A 111 -9.79 6.71 -7.06
CA ALA A 111 -9.02 7.14 -8.21
C ALA A 111 -7.53 7.22 -7.82
N PHE A 112 -6.66 6.85 -8.76
CA PHE A 112 -5.20 6.85 -8.57
C PHE A 112 -4.62 7.85 -9.58
N PRO A 113 -4.09 9.01 -9.14
CA PRO A 113 -3.43 9.95 -10.03
C PRO A 113 -2.26 9.27 -10.77
N GLU A 114 -2.06 9.64 -12.04
CA GLU A 114 -0.96 9.10 -12.86
C GLU A 114 0.29 9.96 -12.68
N VAL A 115 0.83 9.90 -11.46
CA VAL A 115 2.08 10.55 -11.08
C VAL A 115 3.26 9.95 -11.85
N ARG A 116 4.18 10.79 -12.32
CA ARG A 116 5.29 10.38 -13.21
C ARG A 116 6.52 9.88 -12.46
N GLU A 117 6.67 10.31 -11.22
CA GLU A 117 7.78 9.96 -10.35
C GLU A 117 7.79 8.44 -10.10
N PRO A 118 8.98 7.85 -9.96
CA PRO A 118 9.11 6.41 -9.77
C PRO A 118 8.43 6.01 -8.47
N VAL A 119 7.61 4.96 -8.55
CA VAL A 119 6.96 4.42 -7.37
C VAL A 119 8.02 3.72 -6.52
N PRO A 120 8.13 4.01 -5.21
CA PRO A 120 9.13 3.36 -4.37
C PRO A 120 8.88 1.85 -4.31
N ASP A 121 9.93 1.07 -4.55
CA ASP A 121 9.90 -0.38 -4.41
C ASP A 121 9.76 -0.78 -2.94
N ARG A 122 8.96 -1.83 -2.69
CA ARG A 122 8.80 -2.39 -1.36
C ARG A 122 8.76 -3.91 -1.41
N ALA A 123 9.68 -4.53 -0.69
CA ALA A 123 9.62 -5.96 -0.45
C ALA A 123 8.58 -6.27 0.64
N ILE A 124 7.72 -7.26 0.38
CA ILE A 124 7.02 -7.97 1.45
C ILE A 124 7.87 -9.18 1.81
N SER A 125 8.19 -9.30 3.10
CA SER A 125 9.03 -10.39 3.60
C SER A 125 8.25 -11.28 4.56
N LEU A 126 8.45 -12.59 4.44
CA LEU A 126 8.00 -13.56 5.42
C LEU A 126 9.04 -13.67 6.55
N LEU A 127 8.69 -13.18 7.73
CA LEU A 127 9.56 -13.24 8.91
C LEU A 127 9.15 -14.36 9.85
N THR A 128 10.13 -15.11 10.36
CA THR A 128 9.95 -16.08 11.44
C THR A 128 11.07 -15.90 12.45
N HIS A 129 10.74 -15.99 13.75
CA HIS A 129 11.71 -15.73 14.82
C HIS A 129 12.70 -16.89 14.98
N PHE A 130 12.24 -18.13 14.81
CA PHE A 130 13.07 -19.36 14.83
C PHE A 130 12.44 -20.41 13.93
N HIS A 131 12.93 -20.52 12.69
CA HIS A 131 12.41 -21.49 11.73
C HIS A 131 12.48 -22.93 12.27
N ASP A 132 13.59 -23.29 12.92
CA ASP A 132 13.82 -24.64 13.44
C ASP A 132 13.01 -24.96 14.70
N ALA A 133 12.41 -23.95 15.33
CA ALA A 133 11.54 -24.11 16.49
C ALA A 133 10.05 -24.15 16.11
N LEU A 134 9.73 -24.08 14.81
CA LEU A 134 8.34 -24.20 14.35
C LEU A 134 7.83 -25.62 14.64
N ILE A 135 6.68 -25.69 15.31
CA ILE A 135 5.92 -26.95 15.38
C ILE A 135 5.57 -27.43 13.95
N PRO A 136 5.31 -28.73 13.72
CA PRO A 136 5.11 -29.26 12.37
C PRO A 136 4.07 -28.51 11.53
N LEU A 137 2.96 -28.08 12.14
CA LEU A 137 1.94 -27.28 11.45
C LEU A 137 2.44 -25.86 11.09
N GLY A 138 3.24 -25.24 11.94
CA GLY A 138 3.86 -23.94 11.69
C GLY A 138 4.88 -24.01 10.56
N ALA A 139 5.71 -25.06 10.54
CA ALA A 139 6.66 -25.32 9.46
C ALA A 139 5.94 -25.54 8.12
N ALA A 140 4.91 -26.39 8.10
CA ALA A 140 4.09 -26.62 6.90
C ALA A 140 3.41 -25.33 6.40
N CYS A 141 2.90 -24.50 7.30
CA CYS A 141 2.30 -23.21 6.95
C CYS A 141 3.35 -22.23 6.38
N TRP A 142 4.53 -22.16 6.99
CA TRP A 142 5.64 -21.35 6.50
C TRP A 142 6.08 -21.79 5.10
N VAL A 143 6.22 -23.10 4.85
CA VAL A 143 6.62 -23.63 3.54
C VAL A 143 5.57 -23.28 2.48
N ALA A 144 4.29 -23.51 2.77
CA ALA A 144 3.21 -23.17 1.84
C ALA A 144 3.14 -21.67 1.53
N LEU A 145 3.44 -20.81 2.52
CA LEU A 145 3.57 -19.37 2.32
C LEU A 145 4.78 -19.04 1.45
N ALA A 146 5.95 -19.59 1.76
CA ALA A 146 7.20 -19.32 1.05
C ALA A 146 7.13 -19.78 -0.42
N GLU A 147 6.59 -20.98 -0.68
CA GLU A 147 6.33 -21.48 -2.03
C GLU A 147 5.37 -20.55 -2.79
N GLY A 148 4.31 -20.07 -2.13
CA GLY A 148 3.38 -19.11 -2.71
C GLY A 148 4.04 -17.78 -3.09
N PHE A 149 4.92 -17.26 -2.24
CA PHE A 149 5.71 -16.05 -2.51
C PHE A 149 6.71 -16.24 -3.65
N LEU A 150 7.45 -17.36 -3.67
CA LEU A 150 8.43 -17.65 -4.71
C LEU A 150 7.79 -17.90 -6.08
N ALA A 151 6.61 -18.52 -6.12
CA ALA A 151 5.87 -18.76 -7.36
C ALA A 151 5.23 -17.49 -7.96
N ALA A 152 5.09 -16.42 -7.17
CA ALA A 152 4.61 -15.13 -7.65
C ALA A 152 5.75 -14.28 -8.25
N ALA A 153 6.98 -14.44 -7.72
CA ALA A 153 8.17 -13.70 -8.11
C ALA A 153 8.80 -14.07 -9.48
N GLY A 154 8.14 -14.89 -10.30
CA GLY A 154 8.61 -15.35 -11.62
C GLY A 154 7.55 -15.24 -12.70
#